data_AF-A0A3B9JY60-F1
#
_entry.id   AF-A0A3B9JY60-F1
#
_cell.length_a   1.000
_cell.length_b   1.000
_cell.length_c   1.000
_cell.angle_alpha   90.00
_cell.angle_beta   90.00
_cell.angle_gamma   90.00
#
_symmetry.space_group_name_H-M   'P 1'
#
loop_
_entity.id
_entity.type
_entity.pdbx_description
1 polymer ?
#
loop_
_entity_poly.entity_id
_entity_poly.type
_entity_poly.pdbx_seq_one_letter_code
_entity_poly.pdbx_strand_id
1 'polypeptide(L)' 'EYRDVVKMFRYVIETERRFYLANDVELKRVDTATDFYFELAMTDVWVWDIYRTDRFVKQVKVMTFKDVNVEEIGS' A
#
# COMPACT_ATOMS: atom_id res chain seq x y z
N GLU A 1 -10.01 14.19 6.36
CA GLU A 1 -9.45 12.87 6.71
C GLU A 1 -8.04 12.69 6.16
N TYR A 2 -7.82 12.50 4.85
CA TYR A 2 -6.47 12.28 4.31
C TYR A 2 -5.44 13.35 4.71
N ARG A 3 -5.78 14.64 4.54
CA ARG A 3 -4.90 15.75 4.95
C ARG A 3 -4.54 15.73 6.43
N ASP A 4 -5.39 15.11 7.25
CA ASP A 4 -5.23 15.03 8.70
C ASP A 4 -4.32 13.87 9.10
N VAL A 5 -4.30 12.79 8.31
CA VAL A 5 -3.54 11.56 8.61
C VAL A 5 -2.27 11.39 7.78
N VAL A 6 -2.15 12.03 6.62
CA VAL A 6 -1.00 11.86 5.69
C VAL A 6 0.35 12.09 6.36
N LYS A 7 0.42 13.05 7.30
CA LYS A 7 1.65 13.39 8.03
C LYS A 7 2.08 12.32 9.05
N MET A 8 1.26 11.30 9.29
CA MET A 8 1.53 10.20 10.21
C MET A 8 2.22 9.01 9.53
N PHE A 9 2.39 9.06 8.20
CA PHE A 9 2.87 7.95 7.40
C PHE A 9 4.10 8.34 6.56
N ARG A 10 4.96 7.34 6.31
CA ARG A 10 6.18 7.51 5.53
C ARG A 10 5.97 7.30 4.03
N TYR A 11 5.05 6.39 3.67
CA TYR A 11 4.85 5.98 2.29
C TYR A 11 3.43 6.22 1.80
N VAL A 12 3.33 6.61 0.54
CA VAL A 12 2.13 6.50 -0.31
C VAL A 12 2.32 5.30 -1.22
N ILE A 13 1.31 4.43 -1.27
CA ILE A 13 1.30 3.25 -2.14
C ILE A 13 0.04 3.28 -2.98
N GLU A 14 0.19 3.24 -4.30
CA GLU A 14 -0.92 3.17 -5.23
C GLU A 14 -0.86 1.88 -6.05
N THR A 15 -2.01 1.24 -6.15
CA THR A 15 -2.25 0.05 -6.97
C THR A 15 -3.45 0.34 -7.86
N GLU A 16 -3.69 -0.48 -8.88
CA GLU A 16 -4.87 -0.35 -9.75
C GLU A 16 -6.20 -0.23 -8.98
N ARG A 17 -6.31 -0.88 -7.81
CA ARG A 17 -7.56 -0.95 -7.05
C ARG A 17 -7.66 0.05 -5.90
N ARG A 18 -6.53 0.41 -5.28
CA ARG A 18 -6.51 1.08 -3.97
C ARG A 18 -5.29 1.95 -3.79
N PHE A 19 -5.50 2.99 -2.99
CA PHE A 19 -4.50 3.88 -2.45
C PHE A 19 -4.30 3.57 -0.95
N TYR A 20 -3.05 3.58 -0.51
CA TYR A 20 -2.66 3.32 0.86
C TYR A 20 -1.67 4.37 1.35
N LEU A 21 -1.74 4.64 2.65
CA LEU A 21 -0.64 5.22 3.41
C LEU A 21 -0.10 4.13 4.33
N ALA A 22 1.22 4.01 4.45
CA ALA A 22 1.83 3.04 5.35
C ALA A 22 3.09 3.59 6.01
N ASN A 23 3.43 3.06 7.19
CA ASN A 23 4.72 3.35 7.80
C ASN A 23 5.80 2.42 7.29
N ASP A 24 5.49 1.19 6.91
CA ASP A 24 6.45 0.27 6.32
C ASP A 24 5.85 -0.40 5.09
N VAL A 25 6.68 -0.61 4.07
CA VAL A 25 6.31 -1.33 2.86
C VAL A 25 7.49 -2.15 2.36
N GLU A 26 7.26 -3.43 2.16
CA GLU A 26 8.14 -4.33 1.41
C GLU A 26 7.48 -4.65 0.07
N LEU A 27 8.19 -4.40 -1.03
CA LEU A 27 7.80 -4.83 -2.37
C LEU A 27 8.72 -5.96 -2.82
N LYS A 28 8.12 -7.09 -3.19
CA LYS A 28 8.83 -8.26 -3.69
C LYS A 28 8.29 -8.66 -5.06
N ARG A 29 9.19 -8.81 -6.03
CA ARG A 29 8.87 -9.54 -7.27
C ARG A 29 8.91 -11.04 -6.98
N VAL A 30 7.87 -11.75 -7.40
CA VAL A 30 7.77 -13.20 -7.31
C VAL A 30 7.70 -13.77 -8.72
N ASP A 31 8.75 -14.46 -9.14
CA ASP A 31 8.78 -15.18 -10.41
C ASP A 31 8.02 -16.52 -10.29
N THR A 32 7.32 -16.87 -11.36
CA THR A 32 6.63 -18.15 -11.54
C THR A 32 7.20 -18.85 -12.78
N ALA A 33 6.66 -20.01 -13.14
CA ALA A 33 7.17 -20.77 -14.28
C ALA A 33 7.10 -20.02 -15.63
N THR A 34 6.12 -19.11 -15.79
CA THR A 34 5.85 -18.45 -17.07
C THR A 34 5.67 -16.93 -16.98
N ASP A 35 5.58 -16.37 -15.77
CA ASP A 35 5.30 -14.94 -15.55
C ASP A 35 5.82 -14.50 -14.16
N PHE A 36 5.54 -13.27 -13.74
CA PHE A 36 5.81 -12.77 -12.41
C PHE A 36 4.66 -11.91 -11.87
N TYR A 37 4.63 -11.72 -10.55
CA TYR A 37 3.77 -10.74 -9.90
C TYR A 37 4.52 -9.99 -8.81
N PHE A 38 3.96 -8.87 -8.37
CA PHE A 38 4.45 -8.14 -7.21
C PHE A 38 3.62 -8.49 -5.99
N GLU A 39 4.32 -8.80 -4.90
CA GLU A 39 3.76 -8.90 -3.56
C GLU A 39 4.17 -7.65 -2.78
N LEU A 40 3.19 -7.00 -2.15
CA LEU A 40 3.41 -5.91 -1.21
C LEU A 40 2.97 -6.34 0.18
N ALA A 41 3.84 -6.16 1.16
CA ALA A 41 3.51 -6.27 2.57
C ALA A 41 3.65 -4.88 3.19
N MET A 42 2.56 -4.37 3.77
CA MET A 42 2.52 -3.05 4.41
C MET A 42 2.13 -3.19 5.87
N THR A 43 2.71 -2.37 6.75
CA THR A 43 2.36 -2.31 8.18
C THR A 43 2.01 -0.90 8.62
N ASP A 44 1.14 -0.81 9.64
CA ASP A 44 0.50 0.41 10.10
C ASP A 44 -0.07 1.20 8.92
N VAL A 45 -1.21 0.74 8.42
CA VAL A 45 -1.73 1.15 7.12
C VAL A 45 -3.03 1.92 7.29
N TRP A 46 -3.17 3.02 6.56
CA TRP A 46 -4.45 3.65 6.31
C TRP A 46 -4.87 3.39 4.86
N VAL A 47 -6.06 2.84 4.67
CA VAL A 47 -6.60 2.49 3.35
C VAL A 47 -7.58 3.57 2.90
N TRP A 48 -7.39 4.11 1.68
CA TRP A 48 -8.41 4.96 1.07
C TRP A 48 -9.56 4.08 0.56
N ASP A 49 -10.58 3.86 1.40
CA ASP A 49 -11.79 3.13 1.04
C ASP A 49 -13.02 3.80 1.67
N ILE A 50 -13.83 4.46 0.84
CA ILE A 50 -14.99 5.24 1.29
C ILE A 50 -16.09 4.39 1.94
N TYR A 51 -16.10 3.09 1.70
CA TYR A 51 -17.10 2.17 2.24
C TYR A 51 -16.71 1.59 3.60
N ARG A 52 -15.48 1.83 4.06
CA ARG A 52 -15.00 1.38 5.37
C ARG A 52 -15.23 2.43 6.45
N THR A 53 -15.80 1.99 7.56
CA THR A 53 -15.96 2.80 8.78
C THR A 53 -14.63 2.99 9.51
N ASP A 54 -13.79 1.95 9.57
CA ASP A 54 -12.42 2.01 10.06
C ASP A 54 -11.44 1.77 8.91
N ARG A 55 -10.54 2.73 8.72
CA ARG A 55 -9.55 2.74 7.64
C ARG A 55 -8.14 2.43 8.12
N PHE A 56 -7.91 2.39 9.43
CA PHE A 56 -6.64 1.98 9.98
C PHE A 56 -6.62 0.45 10.12
N VAL A 57 -5.62 -0.17 9.53
CA VAL A 57 -5.42 -1.61 9.60
C VAL A 57 -3.97 -1.90 9.91
N LYS A 58 -3.75 -2.91 10.75
CA LYS A 58 -2.40 -3.27 11.22
C LYS A 58 -1.49 -3.72 10.09
N GLN A 59 -2.03 -4.49 9.14
CA GLN A 59 -1.28 -5.08 8.04
C GLN A 59 -2.14 -5.16 6.79
N VAL A 60 -1.55 -4.88 5.63
CA VAL A 60 -2.15 -5.14 4.33
C VAL A 60 -1.17 -5.96 3.49
N LYS A 61 -1.70 -6.95 2.78
CA LYS A 61 -0.97 -7.69 1.76
C LYS A 61 -1.65 -7.52 0.41
N VAL A 62 -0.91 -7.12 -0.61
CA VAL A 62 -1.40 -7.01 -1.99
C VAL A 62 -0.60 -7.92 -2.90
N MET A 63 -1.27 -8.62 -3.80
CA MET A 63 -0.66 -9.37 -4.88
C MET A 63 -1.22 -8.84 -6.20
N THR A 64 -0.35 -8.43 -7.12
CA THR A 64 -0.77 -7.80 -8.37
C THR A 64 0.18 -8.09 -9.52
N PHE A 65 -0.39 -8.25 -10.72
CA PHE A 65 0.33 -8.34 -12.00
C PHE A 65 0.40 -6.99 -12.72
N LYS A 66 -0.02 -5.91 -12.04
CA LYS A 66 -0.07 -4.54 -12.56
C LYS A 66 0.95 -3.67 -11.86
N ASP A 67 1.11 -2.48 -12.41
CA ASP A 67 1.98 -1.45 -11.86
C ASP A 67 1.59 -1.10 -10.42
N VAL A 68 2.62 -0.76 -9.66
CA VAL A 68 2.52 -0.30 -8.29
C VAL A 68 3.42 0.90 -8.15
N ASN A 69 2.87 1.98 -7.64
CA ASN A 69 3.61 3.18 -7.29
C ASN A 69 3.89 3.16 -5.79
N VAL A 70 5.14 3.36 -5.39
CA VAL A 70 5.56 3.47 -3.98
C VAL A 70 6.38 4.75 -3.86
N GLU A 71 5.84 5.73 -3.17
CA GLU A 71 6.48 7.03 -2.94
C GLU A 71 6.76 7.22 -1.45
N GLU A 72 7.97 7.62 -1.13
CA GLU A 72 8.32 8.11 0.21
C GLU A 72 7.97 9.61 0.27
N ILE A 73 7.00 9.96 1.11
CA ILE A 73 6.35 11.28 1.11
C ILE A 73 6.75 12.17 2.30
N GLY A 74 7.65 11.68 3.16
CA GLY A 74 8.19 12.41 4.29
C GLY A 74 9.63 12.01 4.58
N SER A 75 10.46 13.00 4.94
CA SER A 75 11.88 12.89 5.29
C SER A 75 12.18 12.07 6.53
#